data_AF-A0A7C3RPD0-F1
#
_entry.id   AF-A0A7C3RPD0-F1
#
_cell.length_a   1.000
_cell.length_b   1.000
_cell.length_c   1.000
_cell.angle_alpha   90.00
_cell.angle_beta   90.00
_cell.angle_gamma   90.00
#
_symmetry.space_group_name_H-M   'P 1'
#
loop_
_entity.id
_entity.type
_entity.pdbx_description
1 polymer ?
#
loop_
_entity_poly.entity_id
_entity_poly.type
_entity_poly.pdbx_seq_one_letter_code
_entity_poly.pdbx_strand_id
1 'polypeptide(L)'
;MSLPAMRAGQRWSQGVLQAITLPDGAFKLYVWLRLNVRLDTGSLDVSQQDLARALGRARGTIRAHLRALERAGICRMTFPRNPHARGRIEITDDYWPYERTLSPADTAELRAYLERIRALLAERVCVRPPLSPPDELVARQWHARGVPVERVSRAILMGCGRKYVSWLDGAAPVPIGSLRYFEPILAEVEAVPVPAEYWDYVRLRVERMERLWLEAQASAQRTAADGSARRCQGEGIAEDGSGWQR
;
A
#
# COMPACT_ATOMS: atom_id res chain seq x y z
N MET A 1 12.07 -9.25 12.64
CA MET A 1 10.63 -9.60 12.59
C MET A 1 10.33 -10.35 11.30
N SER A 2 9.71 -11.53 11.42
CA SER A 2 9.56 -12.50 10.32
C SER A 2 8.15 -12.48 9.74
N LEU A 3 8.06 -12.61 8.42
CA LEU A 3 6.80 -12.99 7.75
C LEU A 3 6.29 -14.30 8.36
N PRO A 4 4.97 -14.60 8.23
CA PRO A 4 4.48 -15.92 8.59
C PRO A 4 5.35 -16.99 7.93
N ALA A 5 5.66 -18.04 8.68
CA ALA A 5 6.47 -19.13 8.14
C ALA A 5 5.79 -19.67 6.87
N MET A 6 6.61 -19.97 5.86
CA MET A 6 6.08 -20.66 4.68
C MET A 6 5.77 -22.09 5.08
N ARG A 7 4.57 -22.55 4.70
CA ARG A 7 4.13 -23.90 5.02
C ARG A 7 5.02 -24.92 4.34
N ALA A 8 5.57 -25.84 5.12
CA ALA A 8 6.35 -26.95 4.60
C ALA A 8 5.45 -27.89 3.78
N GLY A 9 5.57 -27.84 2.45
CA GLY A 9 4.86 -28.74 1.53
C GLY A 9 4.67 -28.16 0.14
N GLN A 10 5.03 -28.92 -0.90
CA GLN A 10 4.88 -28.49 -2.31
C GLN A 10 3.42 -28.42 -2.79
N ARG A 11 2.43 -28.85 -2.00
CA ARG A 11 1.02 -28.88 -2.42
C ARG A 11 0.48 -27.52 -2.85
N TRP A 12 0.88 -26.43 -2.18
CA TRP A 12 0.45 -25.09 -2.58
C TRP A 12 1.05 -24.65 -3.93
N SER A 13 2.24 -25.15 -4.28
CA SER A 13 2.86 -24.88 -5.57
C SER A 13 2.11 -25.57 -6.72
N GLN A 14 1.59 -26.78 -6.48
CA GLN A 14 0.69 -27.45 -7.40
C GLN A 14 -0.65 -26.73 -7.53
N GLY A 15 -1.20 -26.19 -6.44
CA GLY A 15 -2.39 -25.35 -6.50
C GLY A 15 -2.19 -24.10 -7.37
N VAL A 16 -1.04 -23.43 -7.26
CA VAL A 16 -0.73 -22.28 -8.15
C VAL A 16 -0.71 -22.70 -9.62
N LEU A 17 -0.14 -23.85 -9.96
CA LEU A 17 -0.16 -24.38 -11.33
C LEU A 17 -1.58 -24.70 -11.81
N GLN A 18 -2.43 -25.27 -10.94
CA GLN A 18 -3.84 -25.49 -11.25
C GLN A 18 -4.61 -24.18 -11.43
N ALA A 19 -4.25 -23.11 -10.72
CA ALA A 19 -4.89 -21.81 -10.89
C ALA A 19 -4.65 -21.23 -12.30
N ILE A 20 -3.56 -21.60 -12.99
CA ILE A 20 -3.29 -21.15 -14.37
C ILE A 20 -4.33 -21.68 -15.36
N THR A 21 -4.98 -22.81 -15.06
CA THR A 21 -6.03 -23.37 -15.95
C THR A 21 -7.38 -22.68 -15.79
N LEU A 22 -7.50 -21.69 -14.89
CA LEU A 22 -8.70 -20.89 -14.75
C LEU A 22 -8.94 -20.00 -15.98
N PRO A 23 -10.20 -19.62 -16.25
CA PRO A 23 -10.49 -18.53 -17.17
C PRO A 23 -9.73 -17.25 -16.76
N ASP A 24 -9.22 -16.50 -17.73
CA ASP A 24 -8.35 -15.32 -17.52
C ASP A 24 -8.86 -14.37 -16.41
N GLY A 25 -10.15 -14.05 -16.42
CA GLY A 25 -10.72 -13.16 -15.41
C GLY A 25 -10.81 -13.76 -14.01
N ALA A 26 -10.99 -15.08 -13.87
CA ALA A 26 -10.93 -15.77 -12.59
C ALA A 26 -9.48 -15.86 -12.08
N PHE A 27 -8.53 -16.14 -12.97
CA PHE A 27 -7.10 -16.11 -12.62
C PHE A 27 -6.64 -14.73 -12.14
N LYS A 28 -7.02 -13.66 -12.84
CA LYS A 28 -6.71 -12.27 -12.43
C LYS A 28 -7.29 -11.94 -11.06
N LEU A 29 -8.52 -12.38 -10.78
CA LEU A 29 -9.12 -12.22 -9.47
C LEU A 29 -8.39 -13.02 -8.39
N TYR A 30 -7.96 -14.26 -8.69
CA TYR A 30 -7.13 -15.04 -7.78
C TYR A 30 -5.79 -14.35 -7.45
N VAL A 31 -5.08 -13.86 -8.46
CA VAL A 31 -3.82 -13.12 -8.26
C VAL A 31 -4.06 -11.88 -7.41
N TRP A 32 -5.11 -11.11 -7.71
CA TRP A 32 -5.47 -9.94 -6.92
C TRP A 32 -5.78 -10.32 -5.46
N LEU A 33 -6.56 -11.37 -5.22
CA LEU A 33 -6.85 -11.86 -3.87
C LEU A 33 -5.57 -12.22 -3.13
N ARG A 34 -4.65 -12.95 -3.76
CA ARG A 34 -3.37 -13.35 -3.14
C ARG A 34 -2.53 -12.15 -2.68
N LEU A 35 -2.64 -11.02 -3.37
CA LEU A 35 -1.93 -9.78 -3.03
C LEU A 35 -2.66 -8.91 -1.99
N ASN A 36 -3.93 -9.17 -1.71
CA ASN A 36 -4.77 -8.32 -0.86
C ASN A 36 -5.34 -9.04 0.37
N VAL A 37 -5.31 -10.38 0.41
CA VAL A 37 -5.73 -11.15 1.59
C VAL A 37 -4.68 -11.03 2.70
N ARG A 38 -5.14 -11.17 3.93
CA ARG A 38 -4.28 -11.18 5.10
C ARG A 38 -3.28 -12.33 5.05
N LEU A 39 -2.02 -12.03 5.34
CA LEU A 39 -0.93 -13.02 5.27
C LEU A 39 -1.06 -14.15 6.29
N ASP A 40 -1.58 -13.84 7.47
CA ASP A 40 -1.72 -14.76 8.61
C ASP A 40 -2.98 -15.63 8.54
N THR A 41 -4.04 -15.17 7.88
CA THR A 41 -5.32 -15.89 7.80
C THR A 41 -5.74 -16.26 6.39
N GLY A 42 -5.02 -15.86 5.34
CA GLY A 42 -5.39 -16.08 3.94
C GLY A 42 -6.79 -15.55 3.59
N SER A 43 -7.32 -14.59 4.36
CA SER A 43 -8.70 -14.12 4.23
C SER A 43 -8.80 -12.62 4.04
N LEU A 44 -9.88 -12.19 3.39
CA LEU A 44 -10.19 -10.80 3.10
C LEU A 44 -11.69 -10.55 3.29
N ASP A 45 -12.02 -9.50 4.02
CA ASP A 45 -13.39 -8.98 4.10
C ASP A 45 -13.60 -7.88 3.07
N VAL A 46 -14.45 -8.12 2.08
CA VAL A 46 -14.65 -7.21 0.94
C VAL A 46 -16.06 -7.33 0.36
N SER A 47 -16.60 -6.25 -0.18
CA SER A 47 -17.87 -6.30 -0.92
C SER A 47 -17.64 -6.67 -2.39
N GLN A 48 -18.66 -7.23 -3.07
CA GLN A 48 -18.56 -7.47 -4.52
C GLN A 48 -18.45 -6.17 -5.33
N GLN A 49 -18.93 -5.05 -4.78
CA GLN A 49 -18.79 -3.73 -5.41
C GLN A 49 -17.35 -3.22 -5.34
N ASP A 50 -16.67 -3.42 -4.21
CA ASP A 50 -15.28 -3.00 -4.07
C ASP A 50 -14.35 -3.83 -4.96
N LEU A 51 -14.61 -5.15 -5.07
CA LEU A 51 -13.92 -6.01 -6.03
C LEU A 51 -14.12 -5.55 -7.48
N ALA A 52 -15.35 -5.20 -7.85
CA ALA A 52 -15.68 -4.68 -9.18
C ALA A 52 -14.94 -3.38 -9.47
N ARG A 53 -14.86 -2.47 -8.49
CA ARG A 53 -14.12 -1.21 -8.60
C ARG A 53 -12.61 -1.45 -8.70
N ALA A 54 -12.05 -2.31 -7.85
CA ALA A 54 -10.62 -2.60 -7.80
C ALA A 54 -10.10 -3.27 -9.09
N LEU A 55 -10.92 -4.10 -9.72
CA LEU A 55 -10.56 -4.82 -10.96
C LEU A 55 -11.07 -4.16 -12.24
N GLY A 56 -11.83 -3.06 -12.13
CA GLY A 56 -12.43 -2.38 -13.28
C GLY A 56 -13.41 -3.27 -14.07
N ARG A 57 -14.20 -4.12 -13.40
CA ARG A 57 -15.11 -5.09 -14.02
C ARG A 57 -16.55 -4.91 -13.56
N ALA A 58 -17.50 -5.33 -14.39
CA ALA A 58 -18.90 -5.38 -13.99
C ALA A 58 -19.11 -6.37 -12.84
N ARG A 59 -20.06 -6.05 -11.93
CA ARG A 59 -20.37 -6.89 -10.77
C ARG A 59 -20.81 -8.32 -11.13
N GLY A 60 -21.54 -8.48 -12.24
CA GLY A 60 -21.93 -9.80 -12.76
C GLY A 60 -20.72 -10.66 -13.15
N THR A 61 -19.72 -10.04 -13.78
CA THR A 61 -18.45 -10.67 -14.15
C THR A 61 -17.66 -11.09 -12.91
N ILE A 62 -17.55 -10.21 -11.90
CA ILE A 62 -16.92 -10.56 -10.62
C ILE A 62 -17.62 -11.76 -9.98
N ARG A 63 -18.96 -11.76 -9.92
CA ARG A 63 -19.72 -12.89 -9.37
C ARG A 63 -19.45 -14.19 -10.11
N ALA A 64 -19.34 -14.16 -11.43
CA ALA A 64 -19.00 -15.33 -12.24
C ALA A 64 -17.58 -15.84 -11.94
N HIS A 65 -16.61 -14.93 -11.82
CA HIS A 65 -15.23 -15.28 -11.44
C HIS A 65 -15.14 -15.86 -10.02
N LEU A 66 -15.85 -15.26 -9.06
CA LEU A 66 -15.93 -15.78 -7.69
C LEU A 66 -16.50 -17.21 -7.66
N ARG A 67 -17.59 -17.47 -8.41
CA ARG A 67 -18.14 -18.83 -8.55
C ARG A 67 -17.19 -19.80 -9.25
N ALA A 68 -16.32 -19.33 -10.15
CA ALA A 68 -15.32 -20.18 -10.77
C ALA A 68 -14.22 -20.57 -9.77
N LEU A 69 -13.76 -19.62 -8.94
CA LEU A 69 -12.80 -19.87 -7.88
C LEU A 69 -13.34 -20.83 -6.81
N GLU A 70 -14.59 -20.65 -6.41
CA GLU A 70 -15.27 -21.53 -5.44
C GLU A 70 -15.45 -22.95 -5.99
N ARG A 71 -15.90 -23.10 -7.24
CA ARG A 71 -16.03 -24.42 -7.90
C ARG A 71 -14.70 -25.13 -8.09
N ALA A 72 -13.62 -24.38 -8.30
CA ALA A 72 -12.26 -24.92 -8.39
C ALA A 72 -11.66 -25.28 -7.02
N GLY A 73 -12.37 -25.02 -5.91
CA GLY A 73 -11.88 -25.29 -4.55
C GLY A 73 -10.79 -24.33 -4.08
N ILE A 74 -10.55 -23.24 -4.81
CA ILE A 74 -9.47 -22.28 -4.53
C ILE A 74 -9.85 -21.34 -3.38
N CYS A 75 -11.12 -20.94 -3.31
CA CYS A 75 -11.61 -20.04 -2.28
C CYS A 75 -12.87 -20.59 -1.61
N ARG A 76 -13.01 -20.35 -0.31
CA ARG A 76 -14.27 -20.41 0.43
C ARG A 76 -14.80 -19.00 0.58
N MET A 77 -16.11 -18.84 0.41
CA MET A 77 -16.73 -17.53 0.34
C MET A 77 -17.99 -17.48 1.17
N THR A 78 -18.20 -16.37 1.87
CA THR A 78 -19.45 -16.12 2.59
C THR A 78 -19.86 -14.69 2.35
N PHE A 79 -20.84 -14.50 1.47
CA PHE A 79 -21.43 -13.20 1.23
C PHE A 79 -22.83 -13.12 1.82
N PRO A 80 -23.16 -12.03 2.54
CA PRO A 80 -24.54 -11.74 2.90
C PRO A 80 -25.40 -11.52 1.64
N ARG A 81 -26.72 -11.70 1.77
CA ARG A 81 -27.68 -11.45 0.68
C ARG A 81 -27.66 -10.00 0.19
N ASN A 82 -27.30 -9.06 1.07
CA ASN A 82 -27.09 -7.66 0.70
C ASN A 82 -25.79 -7.51 -0.11
N PRO A 83 -25.87 -7.10 -1.39
CA PRO A 83 -24.68 -7.01 -2.24
C PRO A 83 -23.67 -5.92 -1.87
N HIS A 84 -24.09 -4.92 -1.08
CA HIS A 84 -23.23 -3.87 -0.56
C HIS A 84 -22.56 -4.26 0.75
N ALA A 85 -23.09 -5.27 1.44
CA ALA A 85 -22.48 -5.76 2.65
C ALA A 85 -21.20 -6.55 2.32
N ARG A 86 -20.22 -6.44 3.21
CA ARG A 86 -18.93 -7.12 3.05
C ARG A 86 -19.16 -8.61 3.29
N GLY A 87 -18.60 -9.43 2.40
CA GLY A 87 -18.46 -10.86 2.61
C GLY A 87 -17.02 -11.21 2.97
N ARG A 88 -16.83 -12.43 3.44
CA ARG A 88 -15.52 -12.99 3.72
C ARG A 88 -15.09 -13.91 2.59
N ILE A 89 -13.87 -13.72 2.11
CA ILE A 89 -13.21 -14.60 1.15
C ILE A 89 -12.01 -15.20 1.83
N GLU A 90 -11.85 -16.51 1.75
CA GLU A 90 -10.70 -17.23 2.29
C GLU A 90 -10.10 -18.10 1.18
N ILE A 91 -8.82 -17.91 0.87
CA ILE A 91 -8.09 -18.81 -0.01
C ILE A 91 -7.88 -20.13 0.73
N THR A 92 -8.10 -21.28 0.10
CA THR A 92 -7.90 -22.58 0.74
C THR A 92 -6.42 -22.91 0.88
N ASP A 93 -6.11 -23.84 1.79
CA ASP A 93 -4.75 -24.24 2.15
C ASP A 93 -3.90 -24.71 0.98
N ASP A 94 -4.50 -25.42 0.03
CA ASP A 94 -3.80 -25.92 -1.16
C ASP A 94 -3.44 -24.80 -2.16
N TYR A 95 -3.83 -23.54 -1.91
CA TYR A 95 -3.49 -22.38 -2.73
C TYR A 95 -2.87 -21.24 -1.90
N TRP A 96 -2.55 -21.51 -0.63
CA TRP A 96 -2.00 -20.53 0.30
C TRP A 96 -0.62 -20.96 0.82
N PRO A 97 0.44 -20.17 0.58
CA PRO A 97 1.81 -20.60 0.86
C PRO A 97 2.23 -20.41 2.33
N TYR A 98 1.47 -19.64 3.11
CA TYR A 98 1.85 -19.25 4.47
C TYR A 98 1.12 -20.10 5.51
N GLU A 99 1.77 -20.33 6.65
CA GLU A 99 1.13 -20.93 7.81
C GLU A 99 0.04 -20.01 8.36
N ARG A 100 -1.14 -20.58 8.59
CA ARG A 100 -2.24 -19.84 9.21
C ARG A 100 -1.96 -19.70 10.69
N THR A 101 -1.90 -18.47 11.16
CA THR A 101 -1.82 -18.18 12.59
C THR A 101 -3.22 -17.87 13.09
N LEU A 102 -3.56 -18.39 14.28
CA LEU A 102 -4.74 -17.93 15.01
C LEU A 102 -4.51 -16.46 15.38
N SER A 103 -4.95 -15.56 14.50
CA SER A 103 -4.95 -14.13 14.81
C SER A 103 -5.97 -13.89 15.92
N PRO A 104 -5.66 -13.01 16.89
CA PRO A 104 -6.69 -12.45 17.75
C PRO A 104 -7.84 -11.95 16.88
N ALA A 105 -9.07 -12.16 17.35
CA ALA A 105 -10.26 -11.69 16.66
C ALA A 105 -10.13 -10.20 16.36
N ASP A 106 -10.74 -9.75 15.27
CA ASP A 106 -10.75 -8.34 14.88
C ASP A 106 -11.60 -7.53 15.87
N THR A 107 -11.02 -7.24 17.04
CA THR A 107 -11.66 -6.45 18.10
C THR A 107 -11.93 -5.03 17.61
N ALA A 108 -12.87 -4.34 18.25
CA ALA A 108 -13.11 -2.93 17.97
C ALA A 108 -11.85 -2.08 18.23
N GLU A 109 -11.09 -2.42 19.28
CA GLU A 109 -9.83 -1.77 19.65
C GLU A 109 -8.77 -1.91 18.56
N LEU A 110 -8.52 -3.13 18.07
CA LEU A 110 -7.56 -3.36 17.01
C LEU A 110 -7.94 -2.63 15.72
N ARG A 111 -9.24 -2.61 15.39
CA ARG A 111 -9.73 -1.84 14.22
C ARG A 111 -9.47 -0.35 14.40
N ALA A 112 -9.77 0.22 15.57
CA ALA A 112 -9.50 1.63 15.85
C ALA A 112 -8.00 1.94 15.78
N TYR A 113 -7.15 1.06 16.29
CA TYR A 113 -5.69 1.16 16.20
C TYR A 113 -5.20 1.20 14.76
N LEU A 114 -5.65 0.26 13.92
CA LEU A 114 -5.27 0.19 12.50
C LEU A 114 -5.75 1.42 11.72
N GLU A 115 -7.00 1.85 11.93
CA GLU A 115 -7.53 3.07 11.30
C GLU A 115 -6.73 4.31 11.71
N ARG A 116 -6.33 4.41 12.97
CA ARG A 116 -5.53 5.54 13.44
C ARG A 116 -4.14 5.57 12.80
N ILE A 117 -3.48 4.42 12.64
CA ILE A 117 -2.21 4.32 11.91
C ILE A 117 -2.38 4.75 10.44
N ARG A 118 -3.43 4.26 9.77
CA ARG A 118 -3.73 4.64 8.38
C ARG A 118 -3.92 6.15 8.24
N ALA A 119 -4.67 6.77 9.16
CA ALA A 119 -4.87 8.22 9.18
C ALA A 119 -3.54 8.97 9.33
N LEU A 120 -2.69 8.59 10.30
CA LEU A 120 -1.39 9.21 10.53
C LEU A 120 -0.46 9.16 9.32
N LEU A 121 -0.48 8.04 8.57
CA LEU A 121 0.31 7.90 7.35
C LEU A 121 -0.26 8.69 6.18
N ALA A 122 -1.59 8.73 6.04
CA ALA A 122 -2.27 9.44 4.97
C ALA A 122 -2.09 10.96 5.05
N GLU A 123 -1.77 11.50 6.23
CA GLU A 123 -1.43 12.91 6.42
C GLU A 123 -0.13 13.34 5.73
N ARG A 124 0.73 12.39 5.28
CA ARG A 124 2.11 12.69 4.87
C ARG A 124 2.36 12.33 3.42
N VAL A 125 2.83 13.31 2.65
CA VAL A 125 3.13 13.16 1.21
C VAL A 125 4.32 12.23 0.98
N CYS A 126 5.23 12.13 1.95
CA CYS A 126 6.36 11.20 1.87
C CYS A 126 6.02 9.73 2.07
N VAL A 127 4.74 9.40 2.28
CA VAL A 127 4.25 8.01 2.41
C VAL A 127 3.38 7.66 1.20
N ARG A 128 3.53 6.43 0.68
CA ARG A 128 2.68 5.90 -0.39
C ARG A 128 1.56 5.03 0.18
N PRO A 129 0.30 5.51 0.26
CA PRO A 129 -0.85 4.66 0.52
C PRO A 129 -1.28 3.88 -0.75
N PRO A 130 -2.09 2.81 -0.62
CA PRO A 130 -2.56 2.19 0.63
C PRO A 130 -1.51 1.27 1.26
N LEU A 131 -1.66 1.01 2.56
CA LEU A 131 -0.87 -0.01 3.27
C LEU A 131 -1.14 -1.40 2.68
N SER A 132 -0.07 -2.15 2.41
CA SER A 132 -0.16 -3.51 1.90
C SER A 132 -0.62 -4.51 3.00
N PRO A 133 -1.14 -5.71 2.68
CA PRO A 133 -1.42 -6.72 3.70
C PRO A 133 -0.21 -7.10 4.59
N PRO A 134 1.04 -7.15 4.08
CA PRO A 134 2.21 -7.23 4.94
C PRO A 134 2.30 -6.11 5.98
N ASP A 135 1.98 -4.86 5.60
CA ASP A 135 2.03 -3.73 6.53
C ASP A 135 0.92 -3.82 7.58
N GLU A 136 -0.29 -4.25 7.20
CA GLU A 136 -1.36 -4.48 8.19
C GLU A 136 -0.94 -5.53 9.24
N LEU A 137 -0.26 -6.60 8.80
CA LEU A 137 0.28 -7.60 9.73
C LEU A 137 1.30 -7.01 10.70
N VAL A 138 2.20 -6.15 10.21
CA VAL A 138 3.18 -5.43 11.06
C VAL A 138 2.45 -4.57 12.11
N ALA A 139 1.43 -3.81 11.71
CA ALA A 139 0.65 -2.99 12.63
C ALA A 139 -0.09 -3.84 13.68
N ARG A 140 -0.67 -4.98 13.28
CA ARG A 140 -1.30 -5.94 14.21
C ARG A 140 -0.30 -6.50 15.22
N GLN A 141 0.92 -6.80 14.80
CA GLN A 141 1.99 -7.25 15.69
C GLN A 141 2.42 -6.15 16.66
N TRP A 142 2.43 -4.89 16.25
CA TRP A 142 2.67 -3.76 17.15
C TRP A 142 1.58 -3.68 18.23
N HIS A 143 0.32 -3.78 17.82
CA HIS A 143 -0.81 -3.82 18.76
C HIS A 143 -0.72 -5.01 19.73
N ALA A 144 -0.41 -6.21 19.23
CA ALA A 144 -0.27 -7.41 20.07
C ALA A 144 0.87 -7.31 21.09
N ARG A 145 1.92 -6.54 20.79
CA ARG A 145 3.01 -6.20 21.73
C ARG A 145 2.68 -5.04 22.67
N GLY A 146 1.48 -4.48 22.60
CA GLY A 146 1.06 -3.34 23.41
C GLY A 146 1.75 -2.02 23.04
N VAL A 147 2.23 -1.88 21.79
CA VAL A 147 2.80 -0.61 21.33
C VAL A 147 1.68 0.43 21.23
N PRO A 148 1.73 1.54 21.97
CA PRO A 148 0.67 2.53 21.93
C PRO A 148 0.72 3.34 20.62
N VAL A 149 -0.45 3.77 20.14
CA VAL A 149 -0.57 4.63 18.95
C VAL A 149 0.34 5.85 19.03
N GLU A 150 0.48 6.44 20.22
CA GLU A 150 1.32 7.61 20.46
C GLU A 150 2.78 7.35 20.09
N ARG A 151 3.30 6.16 20.42
CA ARG A 151 4.67 5.76 20.05
C ARG A 151 4.81 5.57 18.55
N VAL A 152 3.80 4.99 17.91
CA VAL A 152 3.76 4.86 16.44
C VAL A 152 3.71 6.23 15.76
N SER A 153 2.90 7.16 16.27
CA SER A 153 2.82 8.54 15.77
C SER A 153 4.18 9.23 15.81
N ARG A 154 4.89 9.13 16.94
CA ARG A 154 6.24 9.68 17.10
C ARG A 154 7.26 9.06 16.13
N ALA A 155 7.19 7.74 15.95
CA ALA A 155 8.05 7.06 14.97
C ALA A 155 7.74 7.49 13.53
N ILE A 156 6.46 7.68 13.19
CA ILE A 156 6.05 8.22 11.89
C ILE A 156 6.60 9.63 11.69
N LEU A 157 6.44 10.52 12.67
CA LEU A 157 6.97 11.89 12.59
C LEU A 157 8.48 11.91 12.37
N MET A 158 9.24 11.16 13.17
CA MET A 158 10.70 11.03 13.00
C MET A 158 11.08 10.47 11.63
N GLY A 159 10.42 9.40 11.20
CA GLY A 159 10.69 8.77 9.92
C GLY A 159 10.40 9.67 8.72
N CYS A 160 9.28 10.39 8.76
CA CYS A 160 8.91 11.40 7.76
C CYS A 160 9.89 12.57 7.78
N GLY A 161 10.32 13.04 8.95
CA GLY A 161 11.34 14.07 9.08
C GLY A 161 12.66 13.70 8.40
N ARG A 162 13.18 12.50 8.69
CA ARG A 162 14.38 11.96 8.01
C ARG A 162 14.19 11.91 6.49
N LYS A 163 12.99 11.54 6.05
CA LYS A 163 12.68 11.43 4.64
C LYS A 163 12.67 12.79 3.94
N TYR A 164 12.06 13.80 4.55
CA TYR A 164 12.05 15.15 4.00
C TYR A 164 13.44 15.78 3.98
N VAL A 165 14.27 15.59 5.01
CA VAL A 165 15.67 16.04 4.99
C VAL A 165 16.39 15.42 3.79
N SER A 166 16.33 14.10 3.63
CA SER A 166 16.95 13.41 2.50
C SER A 166 16.49 13.95 1.14
N TRP A 167 15.20 14.26 0.98
CA TRP A 167 14.67 14.83 -0.26
C TRP A 167 15.09 16.28 -0.50
N LEU A 168 15.15 17.09 0.54
CA LEU A 168 15.63 18.48 0.47
C LEU A 168 17.13 18.53 0.18
N ASP A 169 17.89 17.52 0.60
CA ASP A 169 19.31 17.35 0.30
C ASP A 169 19.57 16.79 -1.12
N GLY A 170 18.54 16.64 -1.95
CA GLY A 170 18.67 16.27 -3.37
C GLY A 170 18.60 14.78 -3.66
N ALA A 171 18.29 13.92 -2.68
CA ALA A 171 18.07 12.50 -2.95
C ALA A 171 16.80 12.27 -3.79
N ALA A 172 16.74 11.13 -4.50
CA ALA A 172 15.57 10.76 -5.28
C ALA A 172 14.30 10.71 -4.40
N PRO A 173 13.18 11.34 -4.83
CA PRO A 173 11.97 11.46 -4.03
C PRO A 173 11.12 10.18 -4.00
N VAL A 174 11.72 9.06 -3.58
CA VAL A 174 11.03 7.76 -3.48
C VAL A 174 10.26 7.70 -2.15
N PRO A 175 8.92 7.63 -2.13
CA PRO A 175 8.14 7.62 -0.89
C PRO A 175 8.38 6.37 -0.04
N ILE A 176 8.05 6.46 1.25
CA ILE A 176 8.00 5.33 2.17
C ILE A 176 6.86 4.42 1.75
N GLY A 177 7.18 3.18 1.36
CA GLY A 177 6.21 2.22 0.83
C GLY A 177 5.89 1.05 1.76
N SER A 178 6.43 1.01 2.98
CA SER A 178 6.14 -0.06 3.94
C SER A 178 6.27 0.42 5.38
N LEU A 179 5.41 -0.10 6.27
CA LEU A 179 5.48 0.13 7.71
C LEU A 179 6.77 -0.39 8.35
N ARG A 180 7.46 -1.34 7.71
CA ARG A 180 8.75 -1.85 8.17
C ARG A 180 9.82 -0.76 8.27
N TYR A 181 9.69 0.31 7.49
CA TYR A 181 10.57 1.48 7.58
C TYR A 181 10.60 2.08 8.99
N PHE A 182 9.48 2.01 9.73
CA PHE A 182 9.35 2.59 11.06
C PHE A 182 9.75 1.62 12.19
N GLU A 183 10.01 0.34 11.92
CA GLU A 183 10.45 -0.63 12.94
C GLU A 183 11.71 -0.19 13.71
N PRO A 184 12.84 0.19 13.04
CA PRO A 184 14.02 0.67 13.76
C PRO A 184 13.73 1.97 14.51
N ILE A 185 12.88 2.85 13.94
CA ILE A 185 12.54 4.14 14.52
C ILE A 185 11.70 3.99 15.79
N LEU A 186 10.80 3.00 15.84
CA LEU A 186 10.05 2.67 17.04
C LEU A 186 10.96 2.30 18.21
N ALA A 187 12.03 1.54 17.94
CA ALA A 187 13.03 1.19 18.96
C ALA A 187 13.83 2.42 19.42
N GLU A 188 14.18 3.31 18.50
CA GLU A 188 14.87 4.58 18.83
C GLU A 188 14.00 5.51 19.69
N VAL A 189 12.71 5.66 19.35
CA VAL A 189 11.76 6.49 20.11
C VAL A 189 11.54 5.95 21.52
N GLU A 190 11.62 4.64 21.71
CA GLU A 190 11.53 4.01 23.04
C GLU A 190 12.80 4.24 23.87
N ALA A 191 13.97 4.25 23.24
CA ALA A 191 15.25 4.39 23.94
C ALA A 191 15.48 5.79 24.54
N VAL A 192 14.83 6.83 24.00
CA VAL A 192 15.05 8.21 24.43
C VAL A 192 13.75 8.79 25.00
N PRO A 193 13.62 8.92 26.34
CA PRO A 193 12.48 9.59 26.94
C PRO A 193 12.61 11.09 26.69
N VAL A 194 11.76 11.62 25.81
CA VAL A 194 11.69 13.05 25.51
C VAL A 194 10.35 13.62 25.98
N PRO A 195 10.33 14.84 26.57
CA PRO A 195 9.09 15.51 26.98
C PRO A 195 8.08 15.63 25.83
N ALA A 196 6.80 15.69 26.16
CA ALA A 196 5.72 15.74 25.17
C ALA A 196 5.84 16.98 24.26
N GLU A 197 6.27 18.10 24.82
CA GLU A 197 6.44 19.40 24.17
C GLU A 197 7.48 19.35 23.04
N TYR A 198 8.47 18.47 23.16
CA TYR A 198 9.45 18.26 22.08
C TYR A 198 8.81 17.67 20.84
N TRP A 199 7.83 16.77 21.01
CA TRP A 199 7.14 16.16 19.89
C TRP A 199 6.24 17.15 19.14
N ASP A 200 5.74 18.17 19.83
CA ASP A 200 5.05 19.31 19.20
C ASP A 200 6.02 20.12 18.33
N TYR A 201 7.22 20.39 18.84
CA TYR A 201 8.28 21.01 18.05
C TYR A 201 8.67 20.17 16.82
N VAL A 202 8.87 18.86 16.98
CA VAL A 202 9.20 17.95 15.88
C VAL A 202 8.10 17.96 14.82
N ARG A 203 6.83 17.92 15.23
CA ARG A 203 5.67 17.97 14.33
C ARG A 203 5.68 19.24 13.48
N LEU A 204 5.83 20.41 14.12
CA LEU A 204 5.91 21.70 13.42
C LEU A 204 7.10 21.74 12.44
N ARG A 205 8.24 21.16 12.83
CA ARG A 205 9.42 21.09 11.98
C ARG A 205 9.17 20.20 10.75
N VAL A 206 8.55 19.04 10.93
CA VAL A 206 8.19 18.10 9.84
C VAL A 206 7.22 18.74 8.85
N GLU A 207 6.15 19.38 9.35
CA GLU A 207 5.17 20.09 8.53
C GLU A 207 5.81 21.22 7.71
N ARG A 208 6.76 21.96 8.30
CA ARG A 208 7.51 22.98 7.57
C ARG A 208 8.36 22.37 6.45
N MET A 209 9.06 21.27 6.71
CA MET A 209 9.90 20.61 5.70
C MET A 209 9.05 20.04 4.55
N GLU A 210 7.90 19.45 4.86
CA GLU A 210 6.93 18.99 3.88
C GLU A 210 6.46 20.12 2.95
N ARG A 211 6.10 21.27 3.52
CA ARG A 211 5.71 22.46 2.74
C ARG A 211 6.84 22.95 1.83
N LEU A 212 8.06 23.06 2.35
CA LEU A 212 9.22 23.49 1.56
C LEU A 212 9.49 22.54 0.38
N TRP A 213 9.34 21.23 0.61
CA TRP A 213 9.51 20.25 -0.45
C TRP A 213 8.41 20.37 -1.52
N LEU A 214 7.15 20.57 -1.13
CA LEU A 214 6.04 20.78 -2.07
C LEU A 214 6.26 22.03 -2.93
N GLU A 215 6.72 23.13 -2.34
CA GLU A 215 7.04 24.39 -3.03
C GLU A 215 8.19 24.21 -4.04
N ALA A 216 9.24 23.46 -3.66
CA ALA A 216 10.36 23.14 -4.54
C ALA A 216 9.92 22.29 -5.75
N GLN A 217 9.08 21.27 -5.52
CA GLN A 217 8.53 20.43 -6.59
C GLN A 217 7.64 21.21 -7.55
N ALA A 218 6.74 22.05 -7.01
CA ALA A 218 5.88 22.90 -7.84
C ALA A 218 6.72 23.87 -8.70
N SER A 219 7.83 24.38 -8.18
CA SER A 219 8.73 25.26 -8.93
C SER A 219 9.48 24.51 -10.03
N ALA A 220 10.02 23.32 -9.74
CA ALA A 220 10.68 22.48 -10.73
C ALA A 220 9.73 22.07 -11.87
N GLN A 221 8.47 21.74 -11.57
CA GLN A 221 7.46 21.40 -12.56
C GLN A 221 7.13 22.58 -13.49
N ARG A 222 7.04 23.80 -12.94
CA ARG A 222 6.83 25.02 -13.75
C ARG A 222 7.99 25.28 -14.70
N THR A 223 9.23 25.15 -14.23
CA THR A 223 10.43 25.34 -15.08
C THR A 223 10.52 24.29 -16.18
N ALA A 224 10.17 23.03 -15.89
CA ALA A 224 10.13 21.95 -16.89
C ALA A 224 9.05 22.20 -17.96
N ALA A 225 7.87 22.69 -17.57
CA ALA A 225 6.79 23.03 -18.50
C ALA A 225 7.16 24.19 -19.44
N ASP A 226 7.80 25.25 -18.92
CA ASP A 226 8.27 26.39 -19.71
C ASP A 226 9.42 25.99 -20.67
N GLY A 227 10.37 25.16 -20.19
CA GLY A 227 11.43 24.61 -21.04
C GLY A 227 10.93 23.70 -22.16
N SER A 228 9.84 22.95 -21.92
CA SER A 228 9.18 22.15 -22.95
C SER A 228 8.43 23.01 -23.96
N ALA A 229 7.77 24.08 -23.52
CA ALA A 229 7.04 25.01 -24.40
C ALA A 229 7.98 25.76 -25.34
N ARG A 230 9.16 26.20 -24.84
CA ARG A 230 10.19 26.84 -25.67
C ARG A 230 10.84 25.88 -26.67
N ARG A 231 10.97 24.60 -26.33
CA ARG A 231 11.50 23.57 -27.25
C ARG A 231 10.56 23.30 -28.43
N CYS A 232 9.24 23.34 -28.23
CA CYS A 232 8.26 23.20 -29.30
C CYS A 232 8.14 24.44 -30.21
N GLN A 233 8.68 25.60 -29.80
CA GLN A 233 8.65 26.85 -30.58
C GLN A 233 9.94 27.10 -31.38
N GLY A 234 10.96 26.24 -31.22
CA GLY A 234 12.25 26.35 -31.92
C GLY A 234 12.42 25.46 -33.17
N GLU A 235 11.40 24.69 -33.56
CA GLU A 235 11.43 23.77 -34.71
C GLU A 235 10.50 24.22 -35.86
N GLY A 236 10.28 25.52 -35.98
CA GLY A 236 9.59 26.13 -37.11
C GLY A 236 10.31 27.40 -37.55
N ILE A 237 10.60 27.48 -38.85
CA ILE A 237 11.20 28.60 -39.60
C ILE A 237 12.73 28.47 -39.81
N ALA A 238 13.08 27.70 -40.83
CA ALA A 238 14.14 28.04 -41.78
C ALA A 238 13.83 27.40 -43.15
N GLU A 239 12.65 27.68 -43.70
CA GLU A 239 12.48 27.71 -45.16
C GLU A 239 12.35 29.18 -45.53
N ASP A 240 13.43 29.76 -46.06
CA ASP A 240 13.26 30.77 -47.09
C ASP A 240 14.40 30.68 -48.10
N GLY A 241 14.00 30.52 -49.35
CA GLY A 241 14.89 30.37 -50.48
C GLY A 241 15.44 31.71 -50.94
N SER A 242 16.65 31.69 -51.48
CA SER A 242 17.17 32.71 -52.38
C SER A 242 18.33 32.08 -53.16
N GLY A 243 18.11 31.84 -54.46
CA GLY A 243 19.10 31.25 -55.36
C GLY A 243 20.21 32.21 -55.82
N TRP A 244 21.27 31.66 -56.42
CA TRP A 244 21.61 31.72 -57.85
C TRP A 244 23.05 31.22 -58.11
N GLN A 245 23.26 30.71 -59.34
CA GLN A 245 24.50 30.29 -60.02
C GLN A 245 24.88 28.80 -59.77
N ARG A 246 24.93 27.93 -60.78
CA ARG A 246 25.18 28.10 -62.23
C ARG A 246 24.46 27.00 -63.03
#